data_AF-A0A7D4Q107-F1
#
_entry.id   AF-A0A7D4Q107-F1
#
_cell.length_a   1.000
_cell.length_b   1.000
_cell.length_c   1.000
_cell.angle_alpha   90.00
_cell.angle_beta   90.00
_cell.angle_gamma   90.00
#
_symmetry.space_group_name_H-M   'P 1'
#
loop_
_entity.id
_entity.type
_entity.pdbx_description
1 polymer ?
#
loop_
_entity_poly.entity_id
_entity_poly.type
_entity_poly.pdbx_seq_one_letter_code
_entity_poly.pdbx_strand_id
1 'polypeptide(L)'
;MKTKIAVANGDGIGPEIMDAVLRIFKANDVKLEYEFVEMGKSYFDAGHSTGMTAQAKETIETLGLLFKGPMETPKGKGVKSINVTARKVWNTYANQRDFRTLNGVDTVFSKAGIPINITIVRENIEDTYGGIEHLLTYDVAVGRRIITRPGSAQVIRYAFEMAKRKGYTKLACAHKANIMKLTDGMFLEVFKDIAKEYPEIEATDIIVDDLCMKLVSRPEMFQAIVLTNLQGDIVSDLCAGLVGGLGFAPSANIGDNISIFEAVHGTAPDIAGKGIANPTALLLSGISMLRYLGYSANAAAIENALLYTLEQGVHTGDFGDKSIPASNTNQFADAIIANLGKVPANGGVFEDTSFEVSKDIQEHLIKNKLTATEGVEEEMIGVDVFVEVNMQPDELATIAKRSLRFNENFDLVMISNRGTQVWPTGSIYTELVNEYRIRFEKKEGRQIKQKEILHIAADLSEEVKVCSVEFLMNFGGKIGYTLAQGQ
;
A
#
# COMPACT_ATOMS: atom_id res chain seq x y z
N MET A 1 30.07 -7.63 -17.70
CA MET A 1 28.86 -8.44 -17.96
C MET A 1 27.66 -7.52 -17.91
N LYS A 2 26.62 -7.70 -18.74
CA LYS A 2 25.40 -6.90 -18.64
C LYS A 2 24.42 -7.58 -17.67
N THR A 3 23.68 -6.80 -16.89
CA THR A 3 22.58 -7.31 -16.07
C THR A 3 21.30 -7.30 -16.89
N LYS A 4 20.64 -8.45 -17.02
CA LYS A 4 19.36 -8.57 -17.71
C LYS A 4 18.20 -8.18 -16.79
N ILE A 5 17.26 -7.37 -17.27
CA ILE A 5 16.07 -6.94 -16.51
C ILE A 5 14.79 -7.05 -17.35
N ALA A 6 13.66 -7.34 -16.71
CA ALA A 6 12.36 -7.27 -17.37
C ALA A 6 11.88 -5.81 -17.47
N VAL A 7 11.38 -5.42 -18.64
CA VAL A 7 10.87 -4.05 -18.88
C VAL A 7 9.46 -4.08 -19.44
N ALA A 8 8.51 -3.40 -18.80
CA ALA A 8 7.18 -3.18 -19.35
C ALA A 8 6.98 -1.70 -19.68
N ASN A 9 6.73 -1.37 -20.96
CA ASN A 9 6.56 0.02 -21.38
C ASN A 9 5.34 0.70 -20.71
N GLY A 10 4.34 -0.08 -20.32
CA GLY A 10 3.10 0.44 -19.74
C GLY A 10 2.14 1.01 -20.79
N ASP A 11 1.11 1.68 -20.31
CA ASP A 11 0.03 2.26 -21.10
C ASP A 11 0.05 3.80 -21.03
N GLY A 12 -0.69 4.48 -21.92
CA GLY A 12 -0.81 5.94 -21.95
C GLY A 12 0.54 6.64 -22.18
N ILE A 13 0.98 7.48 -21.24
CA ILE A 13 2.30 8.13 -21.30
C ILE A 13 3.47 7.17 -21.06
N GLY A 14 3.22 5.92 -20.64
CA GLY A 14 4.28 4.99 -20.25
C GLY A 14 5.38 4.79 -21.32
N PRO A 15 5.03 4.49 -22.58
CA PRO A 15 6.02 4.30 -23.63
C PRO A 15 6.93 5.52 -23.88
N GLU A 16 6.39 6.75 -23.85
CA GLU A 16 7.20 7.97 -24.11
C GLU A 16 8.18 8.26 -22.98
N ILE A 17 7.77 8.11 -21.72
CA ILE A 17 8.67 8.33 -20.58
C ILE A 17 9.68 7.17 -20.43
N MET A 18 9.29 5.94 -20.78
CA MET A 18 10.20 4.79 -20.75
C MET A 18 11.32 4.96 -21.78
N ASP A 19 10.99 5.34 -23.02
CA ASP A 19 12.01 5.61 -24.05
C ASP A 19 13.00 6.69 -23.60
N ALA A 20 12.48 7.80 -23.05
CA ALA A 20 13.30 8.88 -22.50
C ALA A 20 14.29 8.39 -21.42
N VAL A 21 13.81 7.58 -20.47
CA VAL A 21 14.65 7.04 -19.38
C VAL A 21 15.70 6.06 -19.93
N LEU A 22 15.32 5.14 -20.80
CA LEU A 22 16.25 4.16 -21.38
C LEU A 22 17.31 4.82 -22.25
N ARG A 23 16.99 5.93 -22.93
CA ARG A 23 17.96 6.76 -23.65
C ARG A 23 19.00 7.37 -22.71
N ILE A 24 18.58 7.90 -21.56
CA ILE A 24 19.49 8.45 -20.54
C ILE A 24 20.42 7.35 -20.01
N PHE A 25 19.90 6.16 -19.72
CA PHE A 25 20.70 5.02 -19.27
C PHE A 25 21.71 4.58 -20.33
N LYS A 26 21.30 4.52 -21.59
CA LYS A 26 22.18 4.20 -22.71
C LYS A 26 23.29 5.24 -22.88
N ALA A 27 22.97 6.53 -22.78
CA ALA A 27 23.95 7.61 -22.89
C ALA A 27 24.97 7.61 -21.74
N ASN A 28 24.57 7.19 -20.54
CA ASN A 28 25.45 7.00 -19.40
C ASN A 28 26.24 5.67 -19.43
N ASP A 29 26.05 4.84 -20.45
CA ASP A 29 26.71 3.53 -20.62
C ASP A 29 26.42 2.53 -19.48
N VAL A 30 25.21 2.57 -18.92
CA VAL A 30 24.76 1.58 -17.94
C VAL A 30 24.72 0.18 -18.59
N LYS A 31 25.33 -0.82 -17.95
CA LYS A 31 25.45 -2.18 -18.49
C LYS A 31 24.19 -3.03 -18.27
N LEU A 32 23.06 -2.57 -18.80
CA LEU A 32 21.80 -3.29 -18.78
C LEU A 32 21.51 -3.99 -20.12
N GLU A 33 20.79 -5.10 -20.04
CA GLU A 33 20.11 -5.76 -21.15
C GLU A 33 18.61 -5.82 -20.83
N TYR A 34 17.78 -5.41 -21.78
CA TYR A 34 16.35 -5.24 -21.56
C TYR A 34 15.57 -6.39 -22.21
N GLU A 35 14.80 -7.11 -21.40
CA GLU A 35 13.82 -8.09 -21.87
C GLU A 35 12.44 -7.48 -21.77
N PHE A 36 11.91 -7.01 -22.90
CA PHE A 36 10.60 -6.36 -22.94
C PHE A 36 9.50 -7.40 -22.73
N VAL A 37 8.63 -7.16 -21.77
CA VAL A 37 7.55 -8.08 -21.38
C VAL A 37 6.18 -7.54 -21.74
N GLU A 38 5.30 -8.48 -22.05
CA GLU A 38 3.95 -8.25 -22.55
C GLU A 38 2.95 -8.09 -21.40
N MET A 39 2.76 -6.85 -20.96
CA MET A 39 1.92 -6.50 -19.82
C MET A 39 1.27 -5.11 -20.01
N GLY A 40 0.00 -4.97 -19.63
CA GLY A 40 -0.76 -3.72 -19.74
C GLY A 40 -2.22 -3.94 -20.12
N LYS A 41 -2.95 -2.85 -20.36
CA LYS A 41 -4.38 -2.87 -20.68
C LYS A 41 -4.69 -3.66 -21.95
N SER A 42 -3.85 -3.54 -22.99
CA SER A 42 -4.04 -4.27 -24.25
C SER A 42 -4.06 -5.80 -24.06
N TYR A 43 -3.23 -6.32 -23.17
CA TYR A 43 -3.19 -7.75 -22.84
C TYR A 43 -4.38 -8.18 -21.99
N PHE A 44 -4.83 -7.31 -21.08
CA PHE A 44 -6.07 -7.55 -20.34
C PHE A 44 -7.27 -7.66 -21.30
N ASP A 45 -7.41 -6.70 -22.22
CA ASP A 45 -8.49 -6.68 -23.21
C ASP A 45 -8.43 -7.88 -24.18
N ALA A 46 -7.23 -8.45 -24.38
CA ALA A 46 -7.02 -9.68 -25.16
C ALA A 46 -7.36 -10.98 -24.40
N GLY A 47 -7.85 -10.89 -23.16
CA GLY A 47 -8.30 -12.04 -22.37
C GLY A 47 -7.30 -12.56 -21.33
N HIS A 48 -6.15 -11.89 -21.16
CA HIS A 48 -5.24 -12.19 -20.06
C HIS A 48 -5.75 -11.54 -18.77
N SER A 49 -6.49 -12.28 -17.94
CA SER A 49 -7.18 -11.74 -16.75
C SER A 49 -6.27 -11.06 -15.71
N THR A 50 -4.97 -11.35 -15.72
CA THR A 50 -3.95 -10.71 -14.88
C THR A 50 -3.31 -9.47 -15.52
N GLY A 51 -3.62 -9.18 -16.78
CA GLY A 51 -3.01 -8.11 -17.58
C GLY A 51 -1.60 -8.42 -18.07
N MET A 52 -1.15 -9.68 -18.01
CA MET A 52 0.17 -10.13 -18.46
C MET A 52 0.09 -11.50 -19.13
N THR A 53 0.96 -11.76 -20.11
CA THR A 53 1.08 -13.10 -20.71
C THR A 53 1.80 -14.07 -19.77
N ALA A 54 1.66 -15.38 -19.99
CA ALA A 54 2.38 -16.39 -19.21
C ALA A 54 3.90 -16.23 -19.34
N GLN A 55 4.38 -15.93 -20.56
CA GLN A 55 5.80 -15.66 -20.83
C GLN A 55 6.30 -14.43 -20.07
N ALA A 56 5.51 -13.35 -20.00
CA ALA A 56 5.85 -12.16 -19.24
C ALA A 56 6.04 -12.48 -17.75
N LYS A 57 5.11 -13.25 -17.16
CA LYS A 57 5.19 -13.71 -15.77
C LYS A 57 6.45 -14.53 -15.51
N GLU A 58 6.72 -15.53 -16.34
CA GLU A 58 7.90 -16.41 -16.21
C GLU A 58 9.21 -15.62 -16.32
N THR A 59 9.26 -14.68 -17.26
CA THR A 59 10.44 -13.81 -17.45
C THR A 59 10.72 -12.98 -16.20
N ILE A 60 9.68 -12.36 -15.61
CA ILE A 60 9.83 -11.54 -14.40
C ILE A 60 10.24 -12.42 -13.20
N GLU A 61 9.64 -13.60 -13.05
CA GLU A 61 9.97 -14.54 -11.98
C GLU A 61 11.40 -15.09 -12.09
N THR A 62 11.88 -15.28 -13.32
CA THR A 62 13.26 -15.72 -13.58
C THR A 62 14.26 -14.60 -13.29
N LEU A 63 13.97 -13.37 -13.69
CA LEU A 63 14.89 -12.25 -13.55
C LEU A 63 14.84 -11.58 -12.17
N GLY A 64 13.78 -11.80 -11.39
CA GLY A 64 13.62 -11.21 -10.04
C GLY A 64 13.39 -9.70 -10.04
N LEU A 65 13.25 -9.06 -11.21
CA LEU A 65 13.15 -7.61 -11.32
C LEU A 65 12.27 -7.18 -12.49
N LEU A 66 11.38 -6.22 -12.24
CA LEU A 66 10.56 -5.55 -13.25
C LEU A 66 10.74 -4.04 -13.18
N PHE A 67 11.13 -3.41 -14.29
CA PHE A 67 11.05 -1.97 -14.48
C PHE A 67 9.85 -1.63 -15.37
N LYS A 68 8.88 -0.86 -14.87
CA LYS A 68 7.62 -0.63 -15.60
C LYS A 68 7.18 0.82 -15.67
N GLY A 69 6.59 1.20 -16.80
CA GLY A 69 5.76 2.38 -16.93
C GLY A 69 4.40 2.22 -16.22
N PRO A 70 3.60 3.29 -16.12
CA PRO A 70 2.24 3.24 -15.58
C PRO A 70 1.34 2.29 -16.38
N MET A 71 0.38 1.64 -15.72
CA MET A 71 -0.57 0.72 -16.38
C MET A 71 -1.99 1.12 -16.07
N GLU A 72 -2.85 1.10 -17.09
CA GLU A 72 -4.23 1.53 -16.97
C GLU A 72 -5.04 0.45 -16.26
N THR A 73 -5.86 0.86 -15.28
CA THR A 73 -6.86 -0.02 -14.66
C THR A 73 -8.24 0.41 -15.14
N PRO A 74 -9.05 -0.49 -15.74
CA PRO A 74 -10.39 -0.11 -16.20
C PRO A 74 -11.28 0.31 -15.03
N LYS A 75 -12.02 1.42 -15.19
CA LYS A 75 -12.88 1.97 -14.13
C LYS A 75 -14.23 1.22 -14.03
N GLY A 76 -14.64 0.85 -12.82
CA GLY A 76 -16.04 0.61 -12.46
C GLY A 76 -16.72 -0.67 -12.98
N LYS A 77 -15.98 -1.70 -13.43
CA LYS A 77 -16.57 -2.95 -13.97
C LYS A 77 -16.09 -4.25 -13.30
N GLY A 78 -15.70 -4.19 -12.03
CA GLY A 78 -15.32 -5.39 -11.26
C GLY A 78 -13.99 -6.04 -11.67
N VAL A 79 -13.15 -5.33 -12.43
CA VAL A 79 -11.83 -5.81 -12.83
C VAL A 79 -10.77 -5.40 -11.81
N LYS A 80 -9.86 -6.33 -11.49
CA LYS A 80 -8.77 -6.08 -10.54
C LYS A 80 -7.67 -5.27 -11.21
N SER A 81 -7.02 -4.39 -10.45
CA SER A 81 -5.89 -3.61 -10.95
C SER A 81 -4.70 -4.50 -11.32
N ILE A 82 -4.12 -4.27 -12.50
CA ILE A 82 -2.91 -4.96 -12.97
C ILE A 82 -1.73 -4.70 -12.02
N ASN A 83 -1.59 -3.46 -11.53
CA ASN A 83 -0.53 -3.07 -10.59
C ASN A 83 -0.69 -3.81 -9.25
N VAL A 84 -1.90 -3.85 -8.70
CA VAL A 84 -2.18 -4.58 -7.45
C VAL A 84 -1.98 -6.09 -7.65
N THR A 85 -2.35 -6.63 -8.80
CA THR A 85 -2.15 -8.04 -9.14
C THR A 85 -0.67 -8.40 -9.12
N ALA A 86 0.18 -7.63 -9.81
CA ALA A 86 1.63 -7.84 -9.82
C ALA A 86 2.24 -7.85 -8.41
N ARG A 87 1.83 -6.88 -7.58
CA ARG A 87 2.33 -6.75 -6.20
C ARG A 87 1.97 -7.95 -5.34
N LYS A 88 0.70 -8.38 -5.40
CA LYS A 88 0.19 -9.52 -4.63
C LYS A 88 0.74 -10.85 -5.11
N VAL A 89 0.84 -11.07 -6.43
CA VAL A 89 1.34 -12.33 -7.01
C VAL A 89 2.80 -12.57 -6.61
N TRP A 90 3.62 -11.53 -6.56
CA TRP A 90 5.05 -11.65 -6.27
C TRP A 90 5.46 -11.24 -4.85
N ASN A 91 4.47 -10.98 -3.98
CA ASN A 91 4.68 -10.55 -2.59
C ASN A 91 5.67 -9.38 -2.47
N THR A 92 5.51 -8.33 -3.28
CA THR A 92 6.30 -7.10 -3.16
C THR A 92 5.73 -6.19 -2.08
N TYR A 93 5.90 -6.64 -0.84
CA TYR A 93 5.17 -6.18 0.35
C TYR A 93 5.46 -4.75 0.80
N ALA A 94 6.60 -4.18 0.44
CA ALA A 94 6.96 -2.81 0.81
C ALA A 94 6.96 -1.91 -0.42
N ASN A 95 6.06 -0.93 -0.46
CA ASN A 95 6.11 0.16 -1.44
C ASN A 95 6.85 1.35 -0.83
N GLN A 96 8.13 1.51 -1.18
CA GLN A 96 8.95 2.66 -0.81
C GLN A 96 8.70 3.81 -1.79
N ARG A 97 8.36 4.99 -1.27
CA ARG A 97 8.20 6.24 -2.02
C ARG A 97 9.03 7.34 -1.39
N ASP A 98 9.93 7.93 -2.17
CA ASP A 98 10.87 8.95 -1.69
C ASP A 98 10.45 10.33 -2.18
N PHE A 99 10.23 11.25 -1.24
CA PHE A 99 9.81 12.62 -1.50
C PHE A 99 10.89 13.58 -1.04
N ARG A 100 11.46 14.33 -1.98
CA ARG A 100 12.51 15.31 -1.67
C ARG A 100 12.32 16.61 -2.41
N THR A 101 12.73 17.70 -1.78
CA THR A 101 12.89 18.99 -2.47
C THR A 101 13.98 18.84 -3.54
N LEU A 102 13.66 19.24 -4.77
CA LEU A 102 14.59 19.30 -5.89
C LEU A 102 14.87 20.76 -6.22
N ASN A 103 16.14 21.15 -6.27
CA ASN A 103 16.52 22.50 -6.69
C ASN A 103 16.07 22.72 -8.15
N GLY A 104 15.42 23.87 -8.41
CA GLY A 104 14.76 24.14 -9.70
C GLY A 104 13.28 23.74 -9.75
N VAL A 105 12.75 23.06 -8.73
CA VAL A 105 11.33 22.76 -8.60
C VAL A 105 10.70 23.62 -7.50
N ASP A 106 9.96 24.62 -7.95
CA ASP A 106 9.28 25.57 -7.08
C ASP A 106 8.02 24.97 -6.43
N THR A 107 7.98 24.96 -5.10
CA THR A 107 6.81 24.62 -4.30
C THR A 107 6.62 25.67 -3.22
N VAL A 108 5.46 25.65 -2.53
CA VAL A 108 5.24 26.54 -1.38
C VAL A 108 6.28 26.30 -0.27
N PHE A 109 6.77 25.06 -0.13
CA PHE A 109 7.78 24.69 0.86
C PHE A 109 9.18 25.10 0.45
N SER A 110 9.59 24.85 -0.81
CA SER A 110 10.91 25.26 -1.28
C SER A 110 11.08 26.79 -1.27
N LYS A 111 10.02 27.54 -1.64
CA LYS A 111 9.99 29.01 -1.54
C LYS A 111 10.06 29.53 -0.11
N ALA A 112 9.52 28.77 0.85
CA ALA A 112 9.63 29.06 2.28
C ALA A 112 10.97 28.63 2.88
N GLY A 113 11.87 28.01 2.11
CA GLY A 113 13.15 27.48 2.59
C GLY A 113 13.00 26.24 3.48
N ILE A 114 11.90 25.50 3.35
CA ILE A 114 11.64 24.27 4.11
C ILE A 114 12.05 23.07 3.25
N PRO A 115 13.19 22.41 3.55
CA PRO A 115 13.62 21.24 2.80
C PRO A 115 12.77 20.02 3.17
N ILE A 116 12.32 19.29 2.16
CA ILE A 116 11.60 18.02 2.31
C ILE A 116 12.59 16.89 1.99
N ASN A 117 12.65 15.89 2.86
CA ASN A 117 13.31 14.61 2.59
C ASN A 117 12.62 13.52 3.43
N ILE A 118 11.55 12.95 2.90
CA ILE A 118 10.67 12.02 3.60
C ILE A 118 10.52 10.76 2.76
N THR A 119 10.71 9.60 3.39
CA THR A 119 10.41 8.30 2.80
C THR A 119 9.12 7.73 3.38
N ILE A 120 8.15 7.40 2.53
CA ILE A 120 6.97 6.63 2.91
C ILE A 120 7.22 5.15 2.58
N VAL A 121 7.01 4.28 3.56
CA VAL A 121 6.99 2.83 3.39
C VAL A 121 5.55 2.34 3.59
N ARG A 122 4.89 2.03 2.48
CA ARG A 122 3.51 1.57 2.45
C ARG A 122 3.47 0.04 2.41
N GLU A 123 2.68 -0.58 3.28
CA GLU A 123 2.26 -1.98 3.14
C GLU A 123 1.50 -2.17 1.82
N ASN A 124 1.79 -3.21 1.05
CA ASN A 124 1.44 -3.25 -0.37
C ASN A 124 0.60 -4.46 -0.82
N ILE A 125 0.24 -5.38 0.07
CA ILE A 125 -0.41 -6.67 -0.23
C ILE A 125 -1.82 -6.76 0.36
N GLU A 126 -2.02 -6.30 1.59
CA GLU A 126 -3.27 -6.50 2.36
C GLU A 126 -4.07 -5.19 2.52
N ASP A 127 -4.73 -4.99 3.67
CA ASP A 127 -5.69 -3.91 3.94
C ASP A 127 -6.92 -3.97 2.99
N THR A 128 -7.66 -2.88 2.88
CA THR A 128 -8.84 -2.72 2.01
C THR A 128 -8.55 -2.91 0.52
N TYR A 129 -7.28 -2.83 0.09
CA TYR A 129 -6.85 -3.10 -1.29
C TYR A 129 -6.98 -4.58 -1.67
N GLY A 130 -7.34 -5.44 -0.71
CA GLY A 130 -7.87 -6.77 -0.99
C GLY A 130 -9.08 -6.76 -1.94
N GLY A 131 -9.90 -5.70 -1.91
CA GLY A 131 -11.09 -5.58 -2.74
C GLY A 131 -12.11 -6.70 -2.48
N ILE A 132 -12.23 -7.11 -1.21
CA ILE A 132 -13.17 -8.15 -0.78
C ILE A 132 -14.41 -7.44 -0.23
N GLU A 133 -15.41 -7.31 -1.09
CA GLU A 133 -16.62 -6.53 -0.83
C GLU A 133 -17.88 -7.35 -1.12
N HIS A 134 -18.92 -7.15 -0.32
CA HIS A 134 -20.21 -7.83 -0.46
C HIS A 134 -21.34 -6.85 -0.18
N LEU A 135 -22.47 -7.01 -0.86
CA LEU A 135 -23.74 -6.43 -0.44
C LEU A 135 -24.39 -7.40 0.54
N LEU A 136 -24.55 -6.98 1.81
CA LEU A 136 -25.31 -7.75 2.80
C LEU A 136 -26.82 -7.56 2.62
N THR A 137 -27.23 -6.36 2.23
CA THR A 137 -28.58 -6.01 1.78
C THR A 137 -28.46 -5.17 0.51
N TYR A 138 -29.58 -4.77 -0.11
CA TYR A 138 -29.54 -3.88 -1.27
C TYR A 138 -28.84 -2.54 -0.95
N ASP A 139 -29.03 -2.01 0.27
CA ASP A 139 -28.56 -0.69 0.70
C ASP A 139 -27.30 -0.74 1.59
N VAL A 140 -26.81 -1.94 1.93
CA VAL A 140 -25.68 -2.12 2.87
C VAL A 140 -24.55 -2.91 2.21
N ALA A 141 -23.46 -2.22 1.93
CA ALA A 141 -22.20 -2.80 1.47
C ALA A 141 -21.21 -2.99 2.64
N VAL A 142 -20.46 -4.08 2.61
CA VAL A 142 -19.37 -4.37 3.56
C VAL A 142 -18.09 -4.65 2.80
N GLY A 143 -17.02 -3.96 3.18
CA GLY A 143 -15.64 -4.24 2.73
C GLY A 143 -14.80 -4.85 3.84
N ARG A 144 -13.97 -5.85 3.51
CA ARG A 144 -13.05 -6.48 4.46
C ARG A 144 -11.71 -5.75 4.48
N ARG A 145 -11.34 -5.23 5.65
CA ARG A 145 -9.98 -4.79 5.97
C ARG A 145 -9.24 -5.92 6.66
N ILE A 146 -8.22 -6.47 5.99
CA ILE A 146 -7.42 -7.58 6.52
C ILE A 146 -6.03 -7.04 6.83
N ILE A 147 -5.58 -7.19 8.07
CA ILE A 147 -4.20 -6.90 8.49
C ILE A 147 -3.69 -8.16 9.19
N THR A 148 -2.47 -8.59 8.85
CA THR A 148 -1.87 -9.81 9.37
C THR A 148 -0.55 -9.51 10.09
N ARG A 149 -0.24 -10.30 11.12
CA ARG A 149 1.05 -10.18 11.83
C ARG A 149 2.25 -10.40 10.88
N PRO A 150 2.27 -11.42 10.01
CA PRO A 150 3.39 -11.63 9.09
C PRO A 150 3.53 -10.50 8.05
N GLY A 151 2.43 -10.04 7.45
CA GLY A 151 2.46 -8.94 6.47
C GLY A 151 2.96 -7.64 7.09
N SER A 152 2.44 -7.30 8.28
CA SER A 152 2.92 -6.17 9.08
C SER A 152 4.42 -6.29 9.38
N ALA A 153 4.87 -7.46 9.82
CA ALA A 153 6.27 -7.68 10.18
C ALA A 153 7.23 -7.52 8.99
N GLN A 154 6.83 -7.99 7.79
CA GLN A 154 7.64 -7.85 6.57
C GLN A 154 7.89 -6.37 6.23
N VAL A 155 6.83 -5.57 6.11
CA VAL A 155 6.96 -4.16 5.73
C VAL A 155 7.63 -3.32 6.81
N ILE A 156 7.36 -3.60 8.09
CA ILE A 156 7.95 -2.86 9.21
C ILE A 156 9.45 -3.15 9.30
N ARG A 157 9.85 -4.42 9.21
CA ARG A 157 11.27 -4.79 9.24
C ARG A 157 12.02 -4.16 8.07
N TYR A 158 11.43 -4.19 6.88
CA TYR A 158 11.96 -3.46 5.73
C TYR A 158 12.12 -1.96 6.02
N ALA A 159 11.14 -1.31 6.65
CA ALA A 159 11.22 0.10 6.98
C ALA A 159 12.38 0.44 7.92
N PHE A 160 12.64 -0.39 8.94
CA PHE A 160 13.79 -0.23 9.84
C PHE A 160 15.12 -0.45 9.11
N GLU A 161 15.24 -1.52 8.31
CA GLU A 161 16.45 -1.79 7.51
C GLU A 161 16.73 -0.67 6.50
N MET A 162 15.69 -0.16 5.84
CA MET A 162 15.78 0.98 4.93
C MET A 162 16.24 2.24 5.66
N ALA A 163 15.65 2.55 6.82
CA ALA A 163 16.05 3.70 7.63
C ALA A 163 17.53 3.62 8.01
N LYS A 164 17.99 2.44 8.45
CA LYS A 164 19.41 2.18 8.75
C LYS A 164 20.31 2.41 7.54
N ARG A 165 19.97 1.86 6.37
CA ARG A 165 20.73 2.04 5.12
C ARG A 165 20.80 3.50 4.67
N LYS A 166 19.71 4.26 4.86
CA LYS A 166 19.67 5.70 4.53
C LYS A 166 20.31 6.60 5.60
N GLY A 167 20.78 6.04 6.72
CA GLY A 167 21.30 6.82 7.85
C GLY A 167 20.23 7.65 8.56
N TYR A 168 18.95 7.26 8.44
CA TYR A 168 17.86 7.90 9.17
C TYR A 168 17.89 7.46 10.62
N THR A 169 17.60 8.42 11.51
CA THR A 169 17.58 8.23 12.95
C THR A 169 16.16 8.11 13.50
N LYS A 170 15.13 8.33 12.68
CA LYS A 170 13.72 8.34 13.10
C LYS A 170 12.84 7.56 12.13
N LEU A 171 11.96 6.73 12.68
CA LEU A 171 10.91 6.04 11.95
C LEU A 171 9.58 6.18 12.71
N ALA A 172 8.55 6.69 12.04
CA ALA A 172 7.21 6.81 12.60
C ALA A 172 6.28 5.72 12.05
N CYS A 173 5.50 5.07 12.91
CA CYS A 173 4.40 4.20 12.52
C CYS A 173 3.09 4.98 12.56
N ALA A 174 2.45 5.17 11.41
CA ALA A 174 1.17 5.87 11.36
C ALA A 174 -0.01 4.90 11.31
N HIS A 175 -1.07 5.22 12.06
CA HIS A 175 -2.20 4.31 12.25
C HIS A 175 -3.48 5.03 12.67
N LYS A 176 -4.59 4.30 12.78
CA LYS A 176 -5.83 4.72 13.45
C LYS A 176 -6.25 3.74 14.55
N ALA A 177 -5.29 3.19 15.30
CA ALA A 177 -5.50 2.20 16.35
C ALA A 177 -6.43 2.66 17.50
N ASN A 178 -6.66 3.97 17.66
CA ASN A 178 -7.67 4.50 18.58
C ASN A 178 -9.11 4.14 18.19
N ILE A 179 -9.37 3.95 16.88
CA ILE A 179 -10.65 3.51 16.33
C ILE A 179 -10.56 2.02 15.95
N MET A 180 -9.58 1.66 15.13
CA MET A 180 -9.38 0.32 14.59
C MET A 180 -8.46 -0.52 15.49
N LYS A 181 -8.99 -0.91 16.65
CA LYS A 181 -8.22 -1.55 17.74
C LYS A 181 -7.54 -2.86 17.35
N LEU A 182 -8.15 -3.67 16.47
CA LEU A 182 -7.59 -4.96 16.08
C LEU A 182 -6.67 -4.86 14.86
N THR A 183 -7.10 -4.23 13.77
CA THR A 183 -6.28 -4.14 12.55
C THR A 183 -5.09 -3.20 12.75
N ASP A 184 -5.34 -1.94 13.08
CA ASP A 184 -4.28 -0.94 13.23
C ASP A 184 -3.56 -1.10 14.56
N GLY A 185 -4.27 -1.60 15.58
CA GLY A 185 -3.63 -1.98 16.84
C GLY A 185 -2.65 -3.15 16.67
N MET A 186 -2.97 -4.16 15.85
CA MET A 186 -2.02 -5.24 15.53
C MET A 186 -0.81 -4.72 14.75
N PHE A 187 -1.02 -3.86 13.74
CA PHE A 187 0.07 -3.24 13.00
C PHE A 187 1.02 -2.47 13.94
N LEU A 188 0.46 -1.66 14.85
CA LEU A 188 1.20 -0.92 15.86
C LEU A 188 1.91 -1.83 16.89
N GLU A 189 1.26 -2.91 17.33
CA GLU A 189 1.85 -3.89 18.25
C GLU A 189 3.11 -4.52 17.62
N VAL A 190 2.98 -4.99 16.37
CA VAL A 190 4.11 -5.56 15.62
C VAL A 190 5.21 -4.53 15.40
N PHE A 191 4.86 -3.26 15.14
CA PHE A 191 5.84 -2.17 15.05
C PHE A 191 6.64 -2.00 16.33
N LYS A 192 5.95 -1.93 17.47
CA LYS A 192 6.58 -1.76 18.79
C LYS A 192 7.45 -2.95 19.16
N ASP A 193 7.08 -4.16 18.74
CA ASP A 193 7.88 -5.36 18.98
C ASP A 193 9.15 -5.38 18.14
N ILE A 194 9.07 -5.10 16.84
CA ILE A 194 10.24 -5.05 15.94
C ILE A 194 11.16 -3.89 16.31
N ALA A 195 10.62 -2.74 16.76
CA ALA A 195 11.42 -1.59 17.18
C ALA A 195 12.46 -1.93 18.26
N LYS A 196 12.22 -2.95 19.10
CA LYS A 196 13.16 -3.41 20.13
C LYS A 196 14.46 -3.97 19.55
N GLU A 197 14.41 -4.43 18.29
CA GLU A 197 15.57 -4.96 17.56
C GLU A 197 16.45 -3.85 16.95
N TYR A 198 15.98 -2.59 16.92
CA TYR A 198 16.64 -1.44 16.30
C TYR A 198 16.77 -0.26 17.28
N PRO A 199 17.51 -0.41 18.39
CA PRO A 199 17.63 0.62 19.43
C PRO A 199 18.29 1.93 18.96
N GLU A 200 18.98 1.91 17.80
CA GLU A 200 19.60 3.07 17.18
C GLU A 200 18.63 3.99 16.42
N ILE A 201 17.39 3.53 16.16
CA ILE A 201 16.35 4.31 15.46
C ILE A 201 15.27 4.72 16.47
N GLU A 202 15.01 6.03 16.55
CA GLU A 202 13.88 6.58 17.32
C GLU A 202 12.56 6.13 16.69
N ALA A 203 11.94 5.11 17.27
CA ALA A 203 10.65 4.56 16.85
C ALA A 203 9.50 5.30 17.55
N THR A 204 8.67 5.98 16.77
CA THR A 204 7.51 6.74 17.26
C THR A 204 6.21 6.26 16.61
N ASP A 205 5.07 6.56 17.21
CA ASP A 205 3.77 6.32 16.59
C ASP A 205 2.95 7.62 16.48
N ILE A 206 2.08 7.70 15.47
CA ILE A 206 1.25 8.87 15.21
C ILE A 206 -0.10 8.47 14.61
N ILE A 207 -1.15 9.15 15.03
CA ILE A 207 -2.47 8.93 14.44
C ILE A 207 -2.52 9.57 13.05
N VAL A 208 -3.02 8.84 12.05
CA VAL A 208 -2.92 9.22 10.62
C VAL A 208 -3.50 10.59 10.27
N ASP A 209 -4.55 11.05 10.97
CA ASP A 209 -5.11 12.40 10.78
C ASP A 209 -4.20 13.50 11.32
N ASP A 210 -3.61 13.30 12.50
CA ASP A 210 -2.57 14.19 13.05
C ASP A 210 -1.31 14.18 12.17
N LEU A 211 -0.94 13.02 11.60
CA LEU A 211 0.13 12.93 10.61
C LEU A 211 -0.15 13.82 9.39
N CYS A 212 -1.33 13.69 8.77
CA CYS A 212 -1.69 14.49 7.60
C CYS A 212 -1.59 15.99 7.90
N MET A 213 -2.07 16.43 9.07
CA MET A 213 -1.95 17.82 9.50
C MET A 213 -0.47 18.25 9.70
N LYS A 214 0.36 17.40 10.31
CA LYS A 214 1.80 17.71 10.51
C LYS A 214 2.59 17.69 9.20
N LEU A 215 2.28 16.82 8.24
CA LEU A 215 2.94 16.82 6.94
C LEU A 215 2.71 18.10 6.14
N VAL A 216 1.54 18.73 6.26
CA VAL A 216 1.27 19.99 5.54
C VAL A 216 1.76 21.23 6.30
N SER A 217 1.97 21.13 7.61
CA SER A 217 2.35 22.28 8.45
C SER A 217 3.83 22.30 8.84
N ARG A 218 4.42 21.13 9.08
CA ARG A 218 5.79 20.91 9.61
C ARG A 218 6.39 19.59 9.07
N PRO A 219 6.47 19.39 7.74
CA PRO A 219 6.96 18.15 7.16
C PRO A 219 8.40 17.79 7.54
N GLU A 220 9.25 18.79 7.86
CA GLU A 220 10.65 18.63 8.25
C GLU A 220 10.85 17.80 9.53
N MET A 221 9.77 17.52 10.27
CA MET A 221 9.80 16.66 11.45
C MET A 221 10.00 15.17 11.13
N PHE A 222 9.76 14.75 9.89
CA PHE A 222 9.74 13.33 9.51
C PHE A 222 10.92 12.97 8.60
N GLN A 223 11.47 11.76 8.80
CA GLN A 223 12.47 11.16 7.92
C GLN A 223 11.89 9.94 7.19
N ALA A 224 11.30 9.01 7.94
CA ALA A 224 10.57 7.88 7.39
C ALA A 224 9.28 7.60 8.14
N ILE A 225 8.26 7.15 7.41
CA ILE A 225 6.96 6.78 7.96
C ILE A 225 6.51 5.44 7.35
N VAL A 226 6.09 4.49 8.19
CA VAL A 226 5.51 3.21 7.78
C VAL A 226 4.01 3.18 8.05
N LEU A 227 3.20 2.71 7.08
CA LEU A 227 1.73 2.72 7.15
C LEU A 227 1.10 1.48 6.51
N THR A 228 -0.16 1.19 6.85
CA THR A 228 -0.99 0.20 6.11
C THR A 228 -1.32 0.69 4.70
N ASN A 229 -1.76 -0.23 3.83
CA ASN A 229 -1.93 0.02 2.39
C ASN A 229 -2.73 1.28 2.02
N LEU A 230 -3.97 1.42 2.50
CA LEU A 230 -4.84 2.54 2.12
C LEU A 230 -4.31 3.87 2.66
N GLN A 231 -3.85 3.87 3.92
CA GLN A 231 -3.30 5.05 4.56
C GLN A 231 -2.00 5.49 3.86
N GLY A 232 -1.14 4.54 3.52
CA GLY A 232 0.09 4.78 2.77
C GLY A 232 -0.16 5.34 1.37
N ASP A 233 -1.21 4.89 0.66
CA ASP A 233 -1.59 5.47 -0.63
C ASP A 233 -1.92 6.96 -0.50
N ILE A 234 -2.85 7.29 0.39
CA ILE A 234 -3.31 8.68 0.61
C ILE A 234 -2.16 9.57 1.08
N VAL A 235 -1.41 9.13 2.08
CA VAL A 235 -0.33 9.93 2.69
C VAL A 235 0.82 10.16 1.72
N SER A 236 1.15 9.17 0.89
CA SER A 236 2.24 9.34 -0.08
C SER A 236 1.84 10.27 -1.23
N ASP A 237 0.58 10.26 -1.69
CA ASP A 237 0.10 11.25 -2.66
C ASP A 237 0.05 12.66 -2.05
N LEU A 238 -0.28 12.79 -0.77
CA LEU A 238 -0.12 14.06 -0.02
C LEU A 238 1.34 14.51 -0.06
N CYS A 239 2.29 13.62 0.22
CA CYS A 239 3.72 13.94 0.18
C CYS A 239 4.21 14.33 -1.22
N ALA A 240 3.67 13.74 -2.29
CA ALA A 240 3.96 14.14 -3.66
C ALA A 240 3.61 15.62 -3.88
N GLY A 241 2.48 16.09 -3.35
CA GLY A 241 2.08 17.49 -3.39
C GLY A 241 3.07 18.45 -2.73
N LEU A 242 3.85 18.00 -1.74
CA LEU A 242 4.85 18.83 -1.06
C LEU A 242 6.08 19.13 -1.94
N VAL A 243 6.37 18.25 -2.91
CA VAL A 243 7.63 18.24 -3.68
C VAL A 243 7.46 18.52 -5.17
N GLY A 244 6.29 18.99 -5.61
CA GLY A 244 6.02 19.37 -7.00
C GLY A 244 4.99 18.51 -7.73
N GLY A 245 4.42 17.52 -7.05
CA GLY A 245 3.36 16.64 -7.56
C GLY A 245 3.85 15.28 -8.03
N LEU A 246 2.92 14.52 -8.62
CA LEU A 246 3.14 13.12 -9.01
C LEU A 246 4.24 12.92 -10.07
N GLY A 247 4.57 13.96 -10.84
CA GLY A 247 5.67 13.95 -11.82
C GLY A 247 7.07 13.77 -11.19
N PHE A 248 7.18 13.91 -9.87
CA PHE A 248 8.42 13.80 -9.10
C PHE A 248 8.39 12.67 -8.05
N ALA A 249 7.38 11.80 -8.09
CA ALA A 249 7.16 10.75 -7.10
C ALA A 249 7.65 9.38 -7.61
N PRO A 250 8.90 8.96 -7.31
CA PRO A 250 9.36 7.61 -7.60
C PRO A 250 8.75 6.58 -6.64
N SER A 251 8.77 5.32 -7.06
CA SER A 251 8.42 4.20 -6.19
C SER A 251 9.20 2.92 -6.49
N ALA A 252 9.41 2.13 -5.45
CA ALA A 252 9.94 0.78 -5.52
C ALA A 252 9.05 -0.15 -4.69
N ASN A 253 8.53 -1.20 -5.32
CA ASN A 253 7.81 -2.28 -4.64
C ASN A 253 8.81 -3.40 -4.40
N ILE A 254 9.17 -3.61 -3.14
CA ILE A 254 10.20 -4.55 -2.73
C ILE A 254 9.55 -5.78 -2.11
N GLY A 255 10.01 -6.95 -2.55
CA GLY A 255 9.76 -8.25 -1.93
C GLY A 255 11.06 -9.02 -1.78
N ASP A 256 11.00 -10.17 -1.10
CA ASP A 256 12.19 -10.98 -0.82
C ASP A 256 12.81 -11.59 -2.09
N ASN A 257 11.99 -11.88 -3.12
CA ASN A 257 12.43 -12.56 -4.35
C ASN A 257 12.33 -11.69 -5.60
N ILE A 258 11.39 -10.74 -5.62
CA ILE A 258 11.07 -9.92 -6.79
C ILE A 258 10.97 -8.47 -6.34
N SER A 259 11.50 -7.56 -7.16
CA SER A 259 11.33 -6.11 -6.97
C SER A 259 10.78 -5.43 -8.22
N ILE A 260 9.89 -4.45 -8.04
CA ILE A 260 9.26 -3.70 -9.13
C ILE A 260 9.55 -2.21 -8.97
N PHE A 261 10.17 -1.58 -9.95
CA PHE A 261 10.45 -0.15 -9.97
C PHE A 261 9.51 0.55 -10.95
N GLU A 262 8.78 1.56 -10.47
CA GLU A 262 7.73 2.25 -11.24
C GLU A 262 7.52 3.68 -10.75
N ALA A 263 6.95 4.56 -11.57
CA ALA A 263 6.48 5.86 -11.10
C ALA A 263 5.18 5.72 -10.30
N VAL A 264 4.90 6.65 -9.37
CA VAL A 264 3.63 6.65 -8.62
C VAL A 264 2.43 7.05 -9.51
N HIS A 265 2.64 7.93 -10.48
CA HIS A 265 1.56 8.46 -11.31
C HIS A 265 0.87 7.41 -12.20
N GLY A 266 -0.36 7.71 -12.60
CA GLY A 266 -1.12 6.90 -13.56
C GLY A 266 -0.69 7.11 -15.03
N THR A 267 -1.55 6.68 -15.95
CA THR A 267 -1.29 6.66 -17.40
C THR A 267 -1.52 7.99 -18.11
N ALA A 268 -2.12 8.99 -17.43
CA ALA A 268 -2.40 10.33 -17.95
C ALA A 268 -2.93 10.34 -19.40
N PRO A 269 -4.10 9.73 -19.66
CA PRO A 269 -4.62 9.51 -21.01
C PRO A 269 -4.90 10.81 -21.78
N ASP A 270 -5.08 11.92 -21.08
CA ASP A 270 -5.29 13.26 -21.62
C ASP A 270 -4.05 13.84 -22.32
N ILE A 271 -2.84 13.35 -21.99
CA ILE A 271 -1.57 13.78 -22.59
C ILE A 271 -0.79 12.67 -23.30
N ALA A 272 -1.28 11.43 -23.25
CA ALA A 272 -0.65 10.29 -23.91
C ALA A 272 -0.36 10.55 -25.40
N GLY A 273 0.89 10.31 -25.82
CA GLY A 273 1.31 10.42 -27.21
C GLY A 273 1.51 11.87 -27.69
N LYS A 274 1.35 12.87 -26.82
CA LYS A 274 1.65 14.27 -27.14
C LYS A 274 3.11 14.63 -26.94
N GLY A 275 3.91 13.74 -26.30
CA GLY A 275 5.32 13.98 -26.08
C GLY A 275 5.60 15.08 -25.06
N ILE A 276 4.68 15.35 -24.13
CA ILE A 276 4.80 16.43 -23.14
C ILE A 276 4.82 15.92 -21.69
N ALA A 277 4.86 14.60 -21.50
CA ALA A 277 4.90 14.00 -20.17
C ALA A 277 6.26 14.26 -19.49
N ASN A 278 6.23 14.51 -18.18
CA ASN A 278 7.44 14.61 -17.37
C ASN A 278 8.00 13.21 -17.05
N PRO A 279 9.20 12.83 -17.52
CA PRO A 279 9.76 11.50 -17.25
C PRO A 279 10.44 11.39 -15.88
N THR A 280 10.47 12.46 -15.07
CA THR A 280 11.29 12.55 -13.85
C THR A 280 10.94 11.47 -12.82
N ALA A 281 9.66 11.21 -12.54
CA ALA A 281 9.26 10.18 -11.59
C ALA A 281 9.79 8.79 -11.98
N LEU A 282 9.65 8.40 -13.26
CA LEU A 282 10.14 7.11 -13.74
C LEU A 282 11.68 7.08 -13.78
N LEU A 283 12.33 8.19 -14.13
CA LEU A 283 13.78 8.32 -14.09
C LEU A 283 14.30 8.12 -12.66
N LEU A 284 13.67 8.74 -11.67
CA LEU A 284 14.02 8.59 -10.25
C LEU A 284 13.81 7.15 -9.76
N SER A 285 12.72 6.49 -10.17
CA SER A 285 12.51 5.05 -9.88
C SER A 285 13.58 4.18 -10.52
N GLY A 286 13.96 4.49 -11.76
CA GLY A 286 15.04 3.80 -12.46
C GLY A 286 16.41 4.04 -11.80
N ILE A 287 16.67 5.26 -11.31
CA ILE A 287 17.86 5.58 -10.52
C ILE A 287 17.89 4.75 -9.21
N SER A 288 16.75 4.57 -8.53
CA SER A 288 16.63 3.65 -7.38
C SER A 288 16.88 2.20 -7.76
N MET A 289 16.40 1.76 -8.92
CA MET A 289 16.70 0.42 -9.48
C MET A 289 18.20 0.22 -9.73
N LEU A 290 18.88 1.24 -10.28
CA LEU A 290 20.32 1.17 -10.53
C LEU A 290 21.08 0.97 -9.22
N ARG A 291 20.72 1.67 -8.14
CA ARG A 291 21.29 1.44 -6.80
C ARG A 291 21.04 0.02 -6.32
N TYR A 292 19.79 -0.46 -6.43
CA TYR A 292 19.43 -1.81 -6.05
C TYR A 292 20.28 -2.88 -6.75
N LEU A 293 20.62 -2.65 -8.03
CA LEU A 293 21.45 -3.53 -8.84
C LEU A 293 22.97 -3.34 -8.63
N GLY A 294 23.39 -2.41 -7.77
CA GLY A 294 24.80 -2.09 -7.53
C GLY A 294 25.46 -1.14 -8.53
N TYR A 295 24.68 -0.52 -9.43
CA TYR A 295 25.14 0.52 -10.35
C TYR A 295 25.14 1.91 -9.68
N SER A 296 25.70 2.01 -8.46
CA SER A 296 25.67 3.23 -7.63
C SER A 296 26.35 4.43 -8.31
N ALA A 297 27.50 4.23 -8.96
CA ALA A 297 28.19 5.29 -9.71
C ALA A 297 27.36 5.83 -10.87
N ASN A 298 26.72 4.94 -11.66
CA ASN A 298 25.82 5.34 -12.75
C ASN A 298 24.60 6.09 -12.21
N ALA A 299 23.99 5.58 -11.14
CA ALA A 299 22.85 6.20 -10.48
C ALA A 299 23.17 7.64 -10.04
N ALA A 300 24.30 7.83 -9.35
CA ALA A 300 24.76 9.16 -8.92
C ALA A 300 25.04 10.09 -10.11
N ALA A 301 25.69 9.60 -11.18
CA ALA A 301 25.98 10.40 -12.36
C ALA A 301 24.71 10.89 -13.08
N ILE A 302 23.73 10.00 -13.26
CA ILE A 302 22.45 10.34 -13.92
C ILE A 302 21.63 11.29 -13.04
N GLU A 303 21.61 11.06 -11.72
CA GLU A 303 20.90 11.92 -10.79
C GLU A 303 21.50 13.33 -10.73
N ASN A 304 22.83 13.45 -10.69
CA ASN A 304 23.49 14.76 -10.77
C ASN A 304 23.15 15.49 -12.07
N ALA A 305 23.09 14.78 -13.20
CA ALA A 305 22.71 15.38 -14.48
C ALA A 305 21.27 15.89 -14.47
N LEU A 306 20.33 15.14 -13.88
CA LEU A 306 18.95 15.58 -13.66
C LEU A 306 18.92 16.84 -12.79
N LEU A 307 19.56 16.82 -11.62
CA LEU A 307 19.57 17.93 -10.67
C LEU A 307 20.18 19.20 -11.28
N TYR A 308 21.29 19.05 -12.01
CA TYR A 308 21.93 20.16 -12.71
C TYR A 308 21.02 20.74 -13.81
N THR A 309 20.29 19.88 -14.53
CA THR A 309 19.32 20.31 -15.56
C THR A 309 18.17 21.11 -14.95
N LEU A 310 17.65 20.68 -13.79
CA LEU A 310 16.62 21.41 -13.06
C LEU A 310 17.14 22.76 -12.54
N GLU A 311 18.38 22.82 -12.02
CA GLU A 311 19.01 24.05 -11.53
C GLU A 311 19.21 25.10 -12.64
N GLN A 312 19.36 24.66 -13.90
CA GLN A 312 19.39 25.55 -15.07
C GLN A 312 18.01 26.10 -15.46
N GLY A 313 16.93 25.68 -14.78
CA GLY A 313 15.57 26.10 -15.07
C GLY A 313 14.96 25.37 -16.26
N VAL A 314 15.52 24.24 -16.72
CA VAL A 314 14.88 23.42 -17.75
C VAL A 314 13.71 22.66 -17.11
N HIS A 315 12.52 22.76 -17.69
CA HIS A 315 11.30 22.19 -17.13
C HIS A 315 10.36 21.63 -18.20
N THR A 316 9.50 20.69 -17.80
CA THR A 316 8.34 20.23 -18.58
C THR A 316 7.09 21.05 -18.22
N GLY A 317 5.96 20.80 -18.90
CA GLY A 317 4.76 21.65 -18.79
C GLY A 317 4.04 21.62 -17.44
N ASP A 318 4.35 20.67 -16.56
CA ASP A 318 3.75 20.46 -15.25
C ASP A 318 4.40 21.29 -14.12
N PHE A 319 5.60 21.83 -14.32
CA PHE A 319 6.30 22.64 -13.32
C PHE A 319 7.13 23.77 -13.96
N GLY A 320 7.79 24.58 -13.13
CA GLY A 320 8.68 25.65 -13.58
C GLY A 320 7.98 26.99 -13.84
N ASP A 321 8.76 27.97 -14.31
CA ASP A 321 8.25 29.30 -14.66
C ASP A 321 7.48 29.22 -15.99
N LYS A 322 6.18 29.51 -15.95
CA LYS A 322 5.32 29.52 -17.15
C LYS A 322 5.70 30.61 -18.15
N SER A 323 6.54 31.56 -17.78
CA SER A 323 7.11 32.55 -18.70
C SER A 323 8.20 31.96 -19.60
N ILE A 324 8.83 30.86 -19.18
CA ILE A 324 9.83 30.13 -19.94
C ILE A 324 9.13 29.02 -20.75
N PRO A 325 9.44 28.85 -22.04
CA PRO A 325 8.87 27.76 -22.83
C PRO A 325 9.24 26.39 -22.26
N ALA A 326 8.22 25.58 -21.97
CA ALA A 326 8.41 24.22 -21.48
C ALA A 326 9.07 23.33 -22.54
N SER A 327 9.96 22.45 -22.08
CA SER A 327 10.52 21.35 -22.87
C SER A 327 9.49 20.22 -23.00
N ASN A 328 9.49 19.58 -24.15
CA ASN A 328 8.78 18.32 -24.35
C ASN A 328 9.58 17.14 -23.75
N THR A 329 9.00 15.93 -23.67
CA THR A 329 9.59 14.74 -23.03
C THR A 329 11.01 14.45 -23.53
N ASN A 330 11.20 14.52 -24.86
CA ASN A 330 12.49 14.21 -25.51
C ASN A 330 13.51 15.33 -25.31
N GLN A 331 13.10 16.60 -25.44
CA GLN A 331 13.96 17.75 -25.20
C GLN A 331 14.47 17.77 -23.76
N PHE A 332 13.62 17.42 -22.80
CA PHE A 332 14.00 17.31 -21.40
C PHE A 332 15.03 16.19 -21.19
N ALA A 333 14.82 15.02 -21.78
CA ALA A 333 15.78 13.92 -21.73
C ALA A 333 17.12 14.28 -22.39
N ASP A 334 17.09 14.97 -23.54
CA ASP A 334 18.28 15.42 -24.26
C ASP A 334 19.09 16.44 -23.45
N ALA A 335 18.43 17.34 -22.71
CA ALA A 335 19.08 18.25 -21.79
C ALA A 335 19.79 17.49 -20.65
N ILE A 336 19.15 16.47 -20.07
CA ILE A 336 19.77 15.62 -19.04
C ILE A 336 20.99 14.88 -19.62
N ILE A 337 20.87 14.32 -20.82
CA ILE A 337 21.98 13.62 -21.50
C ILE A 337 23.17 14.55 -21.73
N ALA A 338 22.92 15.78 -22.21
CA ALA A 338 23.96 16.77 -22.44
C ALA A 338 24.68 17.20 -21.14
N ASN A 339 24.03 17.03 -20.00
CA ASN A 339 24.53 17.36 -18.68
C ASN A 339 25.15 16.17 -17.93
N LEU A 340 25.28 14.99 -18.55
CA LEU A 340 26.02 13.87 -17.95
C LEU A 340 27.47 14.27 -17.61
N GLY A 341 27.90 13.98 -16.38
CA GLY A 341 29.21 14.37 -15.86
C GLY A 341 29.25 15.78 -15.24
N LYS A 342 28.15 16.53 -15.26
CA LYS A 342 27.97 17.75 -14.46
C LYS A 342 27.46 17.41 -13.07
N VAL A 343 27.71 18.30 -12.12
CA VAL A 343 27.27 18.19 -10.72
C VAL A 343 26.54 19.50 -10.38
N PRO A 344 25.34 19.45 -9.77
CA PRO A 344 24.63 20.66 -9.36
C PRO A 344 25.43 21.42 -8.31
N ALA A 345 25.25 22.74 -8.22
CA ALA A 345 25.90 23.54 -7.19
C ALA A 345 25.36 23.20 -5.80
N ASN A 346 24.10 22.75 -5.73
CA ASN A 346 23.40 22.41 -4.50
C ASN A 346 22.86 20.97 -4.54
N GLY A 347 23.20 20.16 -3.54
CA GLY A 347 22.63 18.81 -3.38
C GLY A 347 23.22 17.74 -4.30
N GLY A 348 24.50 17.88 -4.68
CA GLY A 348 25.21 16.85 -5.44
C GLY A 348 25.20 15.50 -4.73
N VAL A 349 24.98 14.44 -5.50
CA VAL A 349 24.91 13.06 -5.02
C VAL A 349 26.21 12.33 -5.35
N PHE A 350 26.79 11.67 -4.36
CA PHE A 350 28.02 10.91 -4.51
C PHE A 350 27.74 9.40 -4.49
N GLU A 351 28.68 8.63 -5.02
CA GLU A 351 28.59 7.17 -5.00
C GLU A 351 28.50 6.68 -3.55
N ASP A 352 27.44 5.94 -3.26
CA ASP A 352 27.32 5.18 -2.04
C ASP A 352 27.99 3.81 -2.24
N THR A 353 29.19 3.68 -1.68
CA THR A 353 29.99 2.44 -1.71
C THR A 353 29.61 1.45 -0.62
N SER A 354 28.70 1.82 0.29
CA SER A 354 28.25 0.97 1.40
C SER A 354 27.12 0.03 1.03
N PHE A 355 26.58 0.14 -0.19
CA PHE A 355 25.46 -0.67 -0.64
C PHE A 355 25.91 -2.12 -0.93
N GLU A 356 25.60 -3.04 -0.01
CA GLU A 356 25.67 -4.47 -0.29
C GLU A 356 24.56 -4.83 -1.28
N VAL A 357 24.96 -5.18 -2.51
CA VAL A 357 24.07 -5.85 -3.45
C VAL A 357 23.70 -7.18 -2.81
N SER A 358 22.40 -7.41 -2.57
CA SER A 358 21.89 -8.75 -2.24
C SER A 358 22.18 -9.66 -3.43
N LYS A 359 23.35 -10.29 -3.44
CA LYS A 359 23.77 -11.26 -4.47
C LYS A 359 23.01 -12.58 -4.34
N ASP A 360 22.29 -12.76 -3.24
CA ASP A 360 21.56 -13.98 -2.94
C ASP A 360 20.10 -13.84 -3.35
N ILE A 361 19.83 -14.01 -4.64
CA ILE A 361 18.59 -14.69 -5.04
C ILE A 361 18.94 -15.59 -6.21
N GLN A 362 18.91 -16.89 -5.98
CA GLN A 362 18.20 -17.86 -6.82
C GLN A 362 18.27 -19.25 -6.16
N GLU A 363 17.76 -19.39 -4.93
CA GLU A 363 17.06 -20.64 -4.65
C GLU A 363 15.66 -20.47 -5.21
N HIS A 364 15.39 -21.10 -6.35
CA HIS A 364 14.04 -21.16 -6.89
C HIS A 364 13.14 -21.80 -5.82
N LEU A 365 12.17 -21.03 -5.34
CA LEU A 365 11.20 -21.53 -4.38
C LEU A 365 10.46 -22.73 -5.01
N ILE A 366 10.58 -23.90 -4.37
CA ILE A 366 9.86 -25.11 -4.80
C ILE A 366 8.39 -25.06 -4.32
N LYS A 367 8.11 -24.28 -3.27
CA LYS A 367 6.76 -24.11 -2.68
C LYS A 367 6.59 -22.71 -2.10
N ASN A 368 5.33 -22.28 -1.99
CA ASN A 368 4.97 -21.02 -1.36
C ASN A 368 5.36 -21.02 0.13
N LYS A 369 5.83 -19.86 0.62
CA LYS A 369 6.09 -19.63 2.04
C LYS A 369 4.76 -19.48 2.79
N LEU A 370 4.53 -20.33 3.79
CA LEU A 370 3.43 -20.21 4.74
C LEU A 370 4.01 -19.72 6.07
N THR A 371 3.50 -18.62 6.60
CA THR A 371 3.95 -18.04 7.88
C THR A 371 2.75 -17.94 8.81
N ALA A 372 2.82 -18.59 9.96
CA ALA A 372 1.80 -18.57 11.00
C ALA A 372 2.47 -18.50 12.38
N THR A 373 1.77 -17.91 13.34
CA THR A 373 2.18 -17.98 14.76
C THR A 373 1.64 -19.27 15.35
N GLU A 374 2.48 -20.03 16.06
CA GLU A 374 2.12 -21.30 16.70
C GLU A 374 2.05 -21.17 18.22
N GLY A 375 1.40 -22.13 18.88
CA GLY A 375 1.37 -22.21 20.34
C GLY A 375 0.45 -21.20 21.04
N VAL A 376 -0.43 -20.53 20.30
CA VAL A 376 -1.46 -19.65 20.86
C VAL A 376 -2.68 -20.49 21.19
N GLU A 377 -3.14 -20.43 22.44
CA GLU A 377 -4.40 -21.05 22.84
C GLU A 377 -5.58 -20.32 22.17
N GLU A 378 -6.46 -21.07 21.51
CA GLU A 378 -7.63 -20.54 20.82
C GLU A 378 -8.91 -21.05 21.49
N GLU A 379 -9.80 -20.12 21.82
CA GLU A 379 -11.09 -20.45 22.42
C GLU A 379 -12.23 -19.76 21.66
N MET A 380 -13.21 -20.54 21.21
CA MET A 380 -14.48 -20.00 20.73
C MET A 380 -15.32 -19.56 21.91
N ILE A 381 -15.82 -18.33 21.84
CA ILE A 381 -16.62 -17.74 22.91
C ILE A 381 -18.03 -17.35 22.43
N GLY A 382 -18.30 -17.30 21.13
CA GLY A 382 -19.58 -16.81 20.63
C GLY A 382 -19.66 -16.62 19.13
N VAL A 383 -20.68 -15.89 18.71
CA VAL A 383 -20.94 -15.58 17.30
C VAL A 383 -21.68 -14.25 17.15
N ASP A 384 -21.25 -13.47 16.16
CA ASP A 384 -22.02 -12.37 15.60
C ASP A 384 -22.76 -12.88 14.36
N VAL A 385 -24.09 -12.77 14.35
CA VAL A 385 -24.94 -13.10 13.21
C VAL A 385 -25.49 -11.81 12.62
N PHE A 386 -25.22 -11.56 11.34
CA PHE A 386 -25.69 -10.39 10.60
C PHE A 386 -26.95 -10.77 9.84
N VAL A 387 -28.02 -10.00 9.98
CA VAL A 387 -29.36 -10.31 9.43
C VAL A 387 -29.94 -9.13 8.68
N GLU A 388 -30.71 -9.43 7.62
CA GLU A 388 -31.53 -8.47 6.89
C GLU A 388 -32.99 -8.56 7.36
N VAL A 389 -33.52 -7.48 7.95
CA VAL A 389 -34.89 -7.44 8.47
C VAL A 389 -35.40 -6.00 8.60
N ASN A 390 -36.71 -5.83 8.37
CA ASN A 390 -37.43 -4.56 8.57
C ASN A 390 -38.26 -4.62 9.86
N MET A 391 -37.58 -4.77 11.01
CA MET A 391 -38.19 -4.86 12.34
C MET A 391 -37.50 -3.93 13.32
N GLN A 392 -38.17 -3.63 14.43
CA GLN A 392 -37.56 -2.87 15.54
C GLN A 392 -36.67 -3.77 16.41
N PRO A 393 -35.68 -3.19 17.13
CA PRO A 393 -34.70 -3.97 17.91
C PRO A 393 -35.33 -4.93 18.94
N ASP A 394 -36.40 -4.53 19.64
CA ASP A 394 -37.06 -5.37 20.65
C ASP A 394 -37.79 -6.58 20.04
N GLU A 395 -38.38 -6.40 18.86
CA GLU A 395 -39.01 -7.47 18.10
C GLU A 395 -37.95 -8.49 17.66
N LEU A 396 -36.83 -7.99 17.13
CA LEU A 396 -35.70 -8.82 16.72
C LEU A 396 -35.05 -9.56 17.91
N ALA A 397 -34.93 -8.90 19.07
CA ALA A 397 -34.43 -9.53 20.30
C ALA A 397 -35.32 -10.68 20.78
N THR A 398 -36.63 -10.57 20.57
CA THR A 398 -37.58 -11.65 20.89
C THR A 398 -37.35 -12.87 20.02
N ILE A 399 -37.12 -12.66 18.70
CA ILE A 399 -36.79 -13.73 17.75
C ILE A 399 -35.42 -14.36 18.12
N ALA A 400 -34.42 -13.53 18.38
CA ALA A 400 -33.08 -13.98 18.75
C ALA A 400 -33.05 -14.79 20.06
N LYS A 401 -33.86 -14.44 21.06
CA LYS A 401 -34.00 -15.26 22.28
C LYS A 401 -34.68 -16.59 22.00
N ARG A 402 -35.65 -16.62 21.07
CA ARG A 402 -36.36 -17.84 20.68
C ARG A 402 -35.48 -18.79 19.89
N SER A 403 -34.53 -18.30 19.08
CA SER A 403 -33.59 -19.17 18.36
C SER A 403 -32.67 -19.94 19.32
N LEU A 404 -32.41 -19.42 20.51
CA LEU A 404 -31.62 -20.11 21.55
C LEU A 404 -32.38 -21.25 22.27
N ARG A 405 -33.66 -21.51 21.93
CA ARG A 405 -34.51 -22.51 22.63
C ARG A 405 -33.90 -23.92 22.72
N PHE A 406 -33.04 -24.28 21.76
CA PHE A 406 -32.34 -25.57 21.73
C PHE A 406 -30.84 -25.45 22.02
N ASN A 407 -30.36 -24.26 22.39
CA ASN A 407 -28.96 -23.98 22.62
C ASN A 407 -28.76 -23.22 23.94
N GLU A 408 -28.94 -23.95 25.05
CA GLU A 408 -28.86 -23.41 26.42
C GLU A 408 -27.47 -22.89 26.80
N ASN A 409 -26.44 -23.16 25.99
CA ASN A 409 -25.06 -22.78 26.24
C ASN A 409 -24.77 -21.30 25.95
N PHE A 410 -25.68 -20.56 25.32
CA PHE A 410 -25.46 -19.18 24.89
C PHE A 410 -26.48 -18.22 25.48
N ASP A 411 -26.09 -16.95 25.55
CA ASP A 411 -26.96 -15.83 25.85
C ASP A 411 -26.92 -14.81 24.70
N LEU A 412 -28.06 -14.16 24.45
CA LEU A 412 -28.11 -12.96 23.61
C LEU A 412 -27.50 -11.80 24.41
N VAL A 413 -26.38 -11.26 23.93
CA VAL A 413 -25.64 -10.20 24.61
C VAL A 413 -26.12 -8.82 24.17
N MET A 414 -26.23 -8.59 22.85
CA MET A 414 -26.68 -7.31 22.31
C MET A 414 -27.17 -7.43 20.87
N ILE A 415 -27.86 -6.39 20.41
CA ILE A 415 -28.11 -6.13 18.99
C ILE A 415 -27.57 -4.75 18.68
N SER A 416 -26.91 -4.62 17.54
CA SER A 416 -26.41 -3.34 17.04
C SER A 416 -26.79 -3.10 15.59
N ASN A 417 -26.94 -1.83 15.23
CA ASN A 417 -27.17 -1.36 13.87
C ASN A 417 -26.05 -0.39 13.48
N ARG A 418 -25.37 -0.62 12.35
CA ARG A 418 -24.19 0.15 11.91
C ARG A 418 -23.10 0.30 13.00
N GLY A 419 -22.96 -0.71 13.87
CA GLY A 419 -21.99 -0.74 14.96
C GLY A 419 -22.43 -0.07 16.26
N THR A 420 -23.61 0.55 16.31
CA THR A 420 -24.19 1.18 17.51
C THR A 420 -25.14 0.23 18.22
N GLN A 421 -25.01 0.06 19.53
CA GLN A 421 -25.95 -0.76 20.30
C GLN A 421 -27.36 -0.17 20.23
N VAL A 422 -28.34 -1.02 19.92
CA VAL A 422 -29.77 -0.66 19.85
C VAL A 422 -30.65 -1.55 20.73
N TRP A 423 -30.07 -2.63 21.27
CA TRP A 423 -30.67 -3.49 22.29
C TRP A 423 -29.54 -4.06 23.17
N PRO A 424 -29.72 -4.20 24.51
CA PRO A 424 -30.94 -3.96 25.29
C PRO A 424 -31.19 -2.47 25.57
N THR A 425 -30.19 -1.64 25.35
CA THR A 425 -30.30 -0.19 25.45
C THR A 425 -30.08 0.42 24.08
N GLY A 426 -30.91 1.41 23.73
CA GLY A 426 -30.80 2.13 22.47
C GLY A 426 -31.42 3.51 22.60
N SER A 427 -30.94 4.46 21.80
CA SER A 427 -31.58 5.76 21.67
C SER A 427 -32.68 5.69 20.61
N ILE A 428 -33.85 6.26 20.88
CA ILE A 428 -34.92 6.43 19.88
C ILE A 428 -34.51 7.32 18.70
N TYR A 429 -33.40 8.05 18.83
CA TYR A 429 -32.83 8.89 17.79
C TYR A 429 -31.80 8.16 16.92
N THR A 430 -31.45 6.90 17.24
CA THR A 430 -30.58 6.11 16.37
C THR A 430 -31.35 5.72 15.11
N GLU A 431 -30.98 6.29 13.97
CA GLU A 431 -31.53 5.87 12.68
C GLU A 431 -31.05 4.45 12.33
N LEU A 432 -32.00 3.60 11.96
CA LEU A 432 -31.76 2.18 11.71
C LEU A 432 -31.78 1.90 10.20
N VAL A 433 -30.89 1.02 9.76
CA VAL A 433 -30.97 0.38 8.43
C VAL A 433 -31.48 -1.05 8.55
N ASN A 434 -31.81 -1.69 7.43
CA ASN A 434 -32.36 -3.05 7.42
C ASN A 434 -31.33 -4.16 7.67
N GLU A 435 -30.12 -3.83 8.16
CA GLU A 435 -29.06 -4.76 8.53
C GLU A 435 -28.77 -4.63 10.03
N TYR A 436 -28.78 -5.76 10.75
CA TYR A 436 -28.45 -5.82 12.16
C TYR A 436 -27.42 -6.90 12.45
N ARG A 437 -26.50 -6.59 13.35
CA ARG A 437 -25.62 -7.57 13.99
C ARG A 437 -26.20 -7.98 15.34
N ILE A 438 -26.42 -9.28 15.52
CA ILE A 438 -26.91 -9.92 16.74
C ILE A 438 -25.75 -10.70 17.37
N ARG A 439 -25.39 -10.39 18.62
CA ARG A 439 -24.28 -11.05 19.32
C ARG A 439 -24.78 -12.10 20.31
N PHE A 440 -24.25 -13.31 20.15
CA PHE A 440 -24.42 -14.40 21.10
C PHE A 440 -23.08 -14.78 21.70
N GLU A 441 -22.99 -14.89 23.01
CA GLU A 441 -21.80 -15.37 23.71
C GLU A 441 -22.15 -16.58 24.58
N LYS A 442 -21.18 -17.46 24.79
CA LYS A 442 -21.34 -18.63 25.63
C LYS A 442 -21.47 -18.22 27.10
N LYS A 443 -22.24 -19.00 27.84
CA LYS A 443 -22.32 -18.89 29.30
C LYS A 443 -20.98 -19.24 29.93
N GLU A 444 -20.67 -18.57 31.03
CA GLU A 444 -19.44 -18.80 31.78
C GLU A 444 -19.28 -20.29 32.17
N GLY A 445 -18.06 -20.80 32.03
CA GLY A 445 -17.72 -22.20 32.34
C GLY A 445 -18.24 -23.24 31.32
N ARG A 446 -18.91 -22.83 30.24
CA ARG A 446 -19.34 -23.76 29.18
C ARG A 446 -18.25 -23.98 28.13
N GLN A 447 -18.12 -25.24 27.69
CA GLN A 447 -17.41 -25.60 26.48
C GLN A 447 -18.40 -25.69 25.34
N ILE A 448 -18.01 -25.15 24.17
CA ILE A 448 -18.86 -25.10 22.98
C ILE A 448 -18.12 -25.65 21.78
N LYS A 449 -18.86 -26.27 20.87
CA LYS A 449 -18.34 -26.72 19.57
C LYS A 449 -18.75 -25.74 18.48
N GLN A 450 -17.92 -25.64 17.43
CA GLN A 450 -18.22 -24.81 16.26
C GLN A 450 -19.59 -25.12 15.63
N LYS A 451 -20.00 -26.40 15.67
CA LYS A 451 -21.32 -26.82 15.20
C LYS A 451 -22.45 -26.12 15.97
N GLU A 452 -22.34 -25.98 17.29
CA GLU A 452 -23.40 -25.34 18.11
C GLU A 452 -23.57 -23.87 17.73
N ILE A 453 -22.48 -23.17 17.43
CA ILE A 453 -22.50 -21.80 16.92
C ILE A 453 -23.26 -21.72 15.58
N LEU A 454 -22.94 -22.60 14.63
CA LEU A 454 -23.57 -22.61 13.31
C LEU A 454 -25.07 -22.89 13.38
N HIS A 455 -25.50 -23.71 14.34
CA HIS A 455 -26.93 -23.96 14.59
C HIS A 455 -27.69 -22.70 15.02
N ILE A 456 -27.06 -21.76 15.75
CA ILE A 456 -27.72 -20.49 16.12
C ILE A 456 -28.12 -19.70 14.86
N ALA A 457 -27.21 -19.61 13.89
CA ALA A 457 -27.50 -18.94 12.61
C ALA A 457 -28.56 -19.71 11.80
N ALA A 458 -28.52 -21.05 11.81
CA ALA A 458 -29.52 -21.87 11.15
C ALA A 458 -30.93 -21.67 11.76
N ASP A 459 -31.03 -21.69 13.09
CA ASP A 459 -32.31 -21.52 13.80
C ASP A 459 -32.87 -20.09 13.62
N LEU A 460 -31.99 -19.07 13.59
CA LEU A 460 -32.39 -17.70 13.23
C LEU A 460 -32.92 -17.61 11.79
N SER A 461 -32.32 -18.37 10.86
CA SER A 461 -32.69 -18.34 9.45
C SER A 461 -34.11 -18.84 9.14
N GLU A 462 -34.79 -19.45 10.13
CA GLU A 462 -36.21 -19.81 10.03
C GLU A 462 -37.13 -18.58 10.02
N GLU A 463 -36.74 -17.48 10.69
CA GLU A 463 -37.59 -16.28 10.88
C GLU A 463 -37.00 -15.01 10.25
N VAL A 464 -35.67 -14.92 10.08
CA VAL A 464 -34.98 -13.75 9.50
C VAL A 464 -33.94 -14.14 8.46
N LYS A 465 -33.64 -13.26 7.51
CA LYS A 465 -32.62 -13.55 6.49
C LYS A 465 -31.22 -13.34 7.09
N VAL A 466 -30.47 -14.42 7.29
CA VAL A 466 -29.05 -14.33 7.69
C VAL A 466 -28.19 -14.00 6.47
N CYS A 467 -27.37 -12.95 6.59
CA CYS A 467 -26.51 -12.46 5.51
C CYS A 467 -25.02 -12.72 5.77
N SER A 468 -24.58 -12.81 7.02
CA SER A 468 -23.19 -13.11 7.38
C SER A 468 -23.08 -13.67 8.81
N VAL A 469 -21.98 -14.35 9.08
CA VAL A 469 -21.69 -14.96 10.39
C VAL A 469 -20.20 -14.77 10.70
N GLU A 470 -19.88 -14.28 11.89
CA GLU A 470 -18.52 -14.09 12.38
C GLU A 470 -18.33 -14.79 13.72
N PHE A 471 -17.29 -15.61 13.85
CA PHE A 471 -17.00 -16.28 15.10
C PHE A 471 -16.28 -15.33 16.06
N LEU A 472 -16.72 -15.36 17.32
CA LEU A 472 -16.07 -14.63 18.39
C LEU A 472 -15.03 -15.54 19.02
N MET A 473 -13.78 -15.11 18.94
CA MET A 473 -12.61 -15.86 19.37
C MET A 473 -11.87 -15.15 20.50
N ASN A 474 -11.22 -15.94 21.34
CA ASN A 474 -10.20 -15.50 22.28
C ASN A 474 -8.87 -16.17 21.89
N PHE A 475 -7.78 -15.40 21.89
CA PHE A 475 -6.44 -15.85 21.55
C PHE A 475 -5.49 -15.57 22.73
N GLY A 476 -5.07 -16.61 23.44
CA GLY A 476 -4.15 -16.51 24.57
C GLY A 476 -4.66 -15.59 25.68
N GLY A 477 -5.96 -15.64 25.98
CA GLY A 477 -6.62 -14.80 26.98
C GLY A 477 -7.01 -13.39 26.50
N LYS A 478 -6.72 -13.02 25.24
CA LYS A 478 -7.13 -11.75 24.63
C LYS A 478 -8.35 -11.93 23.73
N ILE A 479 -9.37 -11.09 23.92
CA ILE A 479 -10.54 -11.04 23.03
C ILE A 479 -10.13 -10.67 21.58
N GLY A 480 -10.58 -11.46 20.61
CA GLY A 480 -10.29 -11.29 19.18
C GLY A 480 -11.34 -10.49 18.42
N TYR A 481 -12.18 -9.73 19.11
CA TYR A 481 -13.31 -8.97 18.57
C TYR A 481 -13.53 -7.69 19.39
N THR A 482 -14.33 -6.75 18.88
CA THR A 482 -14.64 -5.49 19.57
C THR A 482 -16.08 -5.45 20.07
N LEU A 483 -16.31 -4.63 21.10
CA LEU A 483 -17.64 -4.26 21.57
C LEU A 483 -18.34 -3.32 20.58
N ALA A 484 -19.66 -3.19 20.69
CA ALA A 484 -20.42 -2.15 20.00
C ALA A 484 -20.14 -0.76 20.59
N GLN A 485 -20.45 0.30 19.85
CA GLN A 485 -20.52 1.64 20.42
C GLN A 485 -21.71 1.70 21.40
N GLY A 486 -21.43 2.03 22.67
CA GLY A 486 -22.44 2.12 23.74
C GLY A 486 -22.78 0.79 24.44
N GLN A 487 -21.98 -0.26 24.22
CA GLN A 487 -22.08 -1.54 24.95
C GLN A 487 -21.44 -1.49 26.33
#